data_AF-A0A3Q3RD55-F1
#
_entry.id   AF-A0A3Q3RD55-F1
#
_cell.length_a   1.000
_cell.length_b   1.000
_cell.length_c   1.000
_cell.angle_alpha   90.00
_cell.angle_beta   90.00
_cell.angle_gamma   90.00
#
_symmetry.space_group_name_H-M   'P 1'
#
loop_
_entity.id
_entity.type
_entity.pdbx_description
1 polymer ?
#
loop_
_entity_poly.entity_id
_entity_poly.type
_entity_poly.pdbx_seq_one_letter_code
_entity_poly.pdbx_strand_id
1 'polypeptide(L)'
;MAHGKVTITVDEYSSNPTQAFTHYNINQSRFQPPHVHMVDPIPYDTPKPAGHTRFVCVSDTHSRTDGIQMPYGDVLLHMGDFTELGLPSEVKKFNDWLGGLPYEFKVVIAGNHELTFDKDFMAELVKQDYYRFPSVSKLKPEDFDNVQSLLTNCVYLQDSDVTIKGFRIYGTPCLSCYLRAGHCAACASRQADIPAQACSCSPAFRTPWFNGWGFNLPRGQSLLDKWNLVPEGIDILMTHGPPLGFRDWVPKELQRVGCVELLNTVQKRVRPKLHAFGGIHEGYGIMTDKNDVHQRINLHCQLPAHQPPYRVRPAQPLQLLRPEAGGEEGPGQDKLLFFYKYIKLKKKKKTLSVSLPTFGPLQAVVDNEEIWRHRLGWEFV
;
A
#
# COMPACT_ATOMS: atom_id res chain seq x y z
N MET A 1 -32.19 12.63 5.45
CA MET A 1 -32.30 11.29 6.07
C MET A 1 -30.98 11.00 6.74
N ALA A 2 -30.94 10.65 8.02
CA ALA A 2 -29.69 10.30 8.69
C ALA A 2 -29.15 9.01 8.04
N HIS A 3 -28.03 9.10 7.31
CA HIS A 3 -27.32 7.90 6.86
C HIS A 3 -26.92 7.11 8.11
N GLY A 4 -27.47 5.90 8.26
CA GLY A 4 -27.12 5.01 9.35
C GLY A 4 -25.61 4.77 9.36
N LYS A 5 -24.99 4.90 10.53
CA LYS A 5 -23.55 4.72 10.72
C LYS A 5 -23.15 3.31 10.26
N VAL A 6 -22.39 3.21 9.17
CA VAL A 6 -21.94 1.91 8.63
C VAL A 6 -20.98 1.28 9.62
N THR A 7 -21.38 0.15 10.20
CA THR A 7 -20.54 -0.62 11.12
C THR A 7 -19.84 -1.74 10.36
N ILE A 8 -18.52 -1.84 10.51
CA ILE A 8 -17.73 -2.93 9.96
C ILE A 8 -17.53 -3.99 11.05
N THR A 9 -17.71 -5.25 10.69
CA THR A 9 -17.42 -6.41 11.55
C THR A 9 -16.26 -7.19 10.96
N VAL A 10 -15.65 -8.06 11.77
CA VAL A 10 -14.60 -8.99 11.29
C VAL A 10 -15.17 -9.87 10.19
N ASP A 11 -14.41 -10.01 9.12
CA ASP A 11 -14.79 -10.82 7.97
C ASP A 11 -14.64 -12.32 8.29
N GLU A 12 -15.57 -13.15 7.81
CA GLU A 12 -15.45 -14.61 7.94
C GLU A 12 -14.14 -15.13 7.33
N TYR A 13 -13.65 -14.48 6.26
CA TYR A 13 -12.41 -14.82 5.59
C TYR A 13 -11.21 -13.96 6.04
N SER A 14 -11.32 -13.23 7.15
CA SER A 14 -10.28 -12.30 7.63
C SER A 14 -8.89 -12.94 7.73
N SER A 15 -8.84 -14.18 8.23
CA SER A 15 -7.60 -14.95 8.41
C SER A 15 -7.04 -15.55 7.12
N ASN A 16 -7.80 -15.55 6.02
CA ASN A 16 -7.44 -16.17 4.74
C ASN A 16 -7.63 -15.19 3.57
N PRO A 17 -6.77 -14.18 3.43
CA PRO A 17 -6.91 -13.11 2.42
C PRO A 17 -7.05 -13.63 0.98
N THR A 18 -6.30 -14.66 0.56
CA THR A 18 -6.43 -15.24 -0.78
C THR A 18 -7.82 -15.87 -1.03
N GLN A 19 -8.40 -16.49 0.00
CA GLN A 19 -9.75 -17.04 -0.07
C GLN A 19 -10.79 -15.93 -0.05
N ALA A 20 -10.61 -14.91 0.79
CA ALA A 20 -11.44 -13.70 0.80
C ALA A 20 -11.48 -13.05 -0.59
N PHE A 21 -10.33 -12.88 -1.23
CA PHE A 21 -10.22 -12.34 -2.58
C PHE A 21 -11.07 -13.15 -3.55
N THR A 22 -10.87 -14.47 -3.57
CA THR A 22 -11.60 -15.40 -4.46
C THR A 22 -13.10 -15.36 -4.19
N HIS A 23 -13.52 -15.45 -2.93
CA HIS A 23 -14.92 -15.42 -2.51
C HIS A 23 -15.60 -14.13 -3.01
N TYR A 24 -15.00 -12.98 -2.72
CA TYR A 24 -15.54 -11.69 -3.15
C TYR A 24 -15.54 -11.52 -4.66
N ASN A 25 -14.55 -12.06 -5.35
CA ASN A 25 -14.48 -11.95 -6.80
C ASN A 25 -15.53 -12.83 -7.50
N ILE A 26 -15.78 -14.04 -6.99
CA ILE A 26 -16.79 -14.95 -7.54
C ILE A 26 -18.20 -14.41 -7.26
N ASN A 27 -18.48 -14.01 -6.02
CA ASN A 27 -19.84 -13.71 -5.59
C ASN A 27 -20.28 -12.26 -5.88
N GLN A 28 -19.33 -11.34 -5.99
CA GLN A 28 -19.63 -9.91 -6.11
C GLN A 28 -18.89 -9.25 -7.29
N SER A 29 -18.04 -9.99 -8.02
CA SER A 29 -17.15 -9.39 -9.03
C SER A 29 -16.33 -8.22 -8.48
N ARG A 30 -16.01 -8.26 -7.17
CA ARG A 30 -15.51 -7.11 -6.41
C ARG A 30 -14.19 -6.54 -6.92
N PHE A 31 -13.40 -7.35 -7.63
CA PHE A 31 -12.11 -6.98 -8.18
C PHE A 31 -12.06 -7.09 -9.72
N GLN A 32 -13.22 -7.18 -10.38
CA GLN A 32 -13.31 -7.33 -11.84
C GLN A 32 -13.42 -5.97 -12.57
N PRO A 33 -13.00 -5.90 -13.83
CA PRO A 33 -13.34 -4.77 -14.70
C PRO A 33 -14.85 -4.71 -14.99
N PRO A 34 -15.40 -3.53 -15.33
CA PRO A 34 -14.69 -2.26 -15.55
C PRO A 34 -14.43 -1.48 -14.25
N HIS A 35 -15.02 -1.89 -13.14
CA HIS A 35 -15.01 -1.16 -11.87
C HIS A 35 -13.62 -1.09 -11.25
N VAL A 36 -12.82 -2.16 -11.37
CA VAL A 36 -11.45 -2.21 -10.89
C VAL A 36 -10.48 -2.34 -12.06
N HIS A 37 -9.51 -1.44 -12.14
CA HIS A 37 -8.47 -1.47 -13.16
C HIS A 37 -7.18 -0.76 -12.71
N MET A 38 -6.09 -1.04 -13.42
CA MET A 38 -4.82 -0.33 -13.28
C MET A 38 -4.94 1.08 -13.82
N VAL A 39 -4.21 2.01 -13.20
CA VAL A 39 -4.07 3.38 -13.68
C VAL A 39 -2.61 3.61 -14.04
N ASP A 40 -2.37 4.14 -15.22
CA ASP A 40 -1.02 4.47 -15.67
C ASP A 40 -0.50 5.71 -14.94
N PRO A 41 0.78 5.72 -14.51
CA PRO A 41 1.38 6.90 -13.89
C PRO A 41 1.51 8.05 -14.89
N ILE A 42 1.38 9.28 -14.41
CA ILE A 42 1.58 10.47 -15.22
C ILE A 42 3.06 10.90 -15.24
N PRO A 43 3.58 11.41 -16.37
CA PRO A 43 4.92 12.01 -16.43
C PRO A 43 5.08 13.20 -15.47
N TYR A 44 6.31 13.46 -15.02
CA TYR A 44 6.62 14.49 -14.03
C TYR A 44 6.33 15.91 -14.52
N ASP A 45 6.55 16.16 -15.80
CA ASP A 45 6.32 17.41 -16.52
C ASP A 45 4.84 17.65 -16.86
N THR A 46 3.94 16.70 -16.57
CA THR A 46 2.50 16.89 -16.76
C THR A 46 2.08 18.19 -16.06
N PRO A 47 1.35 19.11 -16.71
CA PRO A 47 0.88 20.32 -16.03
C PRO A 47 -0.06 19.97 -14.87
N LYS A 48 0.05 20.67 -13.74
CA LYS A 48 -0.91 20.58 -12.63
C LYS A 48 -2.17 21.40 -13.00
N PRO A 49 -3.36 20.80 -13.11
CA PRO A 49 -4.60 21.52 -13.40
C PRO A 49 -4.89 22.60 -12.36
N ALA A 50 -5.60 23.64 -12.78
CA ALA A 50 -6.03 24.70 -11.88
C ALA A 50 -6.90 24.12 -10.73
N GLY A 51 -6.76 24.69 -9.53
CA GLY A 51 -7.50 24.25 -8.34
C GLY A 51 -7.06 22.91 -7.74
N HIS A 52 -6.04 22.23 -8.30
CA HIS A 52 -5.56 20.93 -7.81
C HIS A 52 -4.30 21.06 -6.94
N THR A 53 -4.13 20.08 -6.05
CA THR A 53 -2.89 19.85 -5.29
C THR A 53 -2.22 18.58 -5.80
N ARG A 54 -0.91 18.64 -6.03
CA ARG A 54 -0.09 17.50 -6.43
C ARG A 54 0.58 16.88 -5.21
N PHE A 55 0.19 15.65 -4.92
CA PHE A 55 0.81 14.79 -3.93
C PHE A 55 1.96 14.01 -4.58
N VAL A 56 3.11 13.98 -3.93
CA VAL A 56 4.23 13.11 -4.28
C VAL A 56 4.23 11.98 -3.27
N CYS A 57 4.11 10.74 -3.74
CA CYS A 57 3.92 9.60 -2.87
C CYS A 57 5.12 8.65 -2.95
N VAL A 58 5.69 8.34 -1.79
CA VAL A 58 6.90 7.50 -1.62
C VAL A 58 6.69 6.57 -0.43
N SER A 59 7.35 5.42 -0.42
CA SER A 59 7.36 4.51 0.72
C SER A 59 8.59 3.63 0.64
N ASP A 60 8.92 2.96 1.74
CA ASP A 60 9.93 1.89 1.78
C ASP A 60 11.30 2.39 1.29
N THR A 61 11.73 3.57 1.74
CA THR A 61 13.05 4.09 1.39
C THR A 61 14.17 3.35 2.11
N HIS A 62 13.91 2.76 3.28
CA HIS A 62 14.88 1.99 4.07
C HIS A 62 16.26 2.66 4.16
N SER A 63 16.31 3.93 4.60
CA SER A 63 17.54 4.74 4.70
C SER A 63 18.29 5.02 3.37
N ARG A 64 17.72 4.67 2.21
CA ARG A 64 18.31 4.81 0.86
C ARG A 64 17.73 5.99 0.10
N THR A 65 17.80 7.16 0.71
CA THR A 65 17.26 8.40 0.13
C THR A 65 18.23 9.11 -0.82
N ASP A 66 19.53 8.77 -0.73
CA ASP A 66 20.59 9.37 -1.52
C ASP A 66 20.39 9.07 -3.02
N GLY A 67 20.37 10.14 -3.85
CA GLY A 67 20.25 10.02 -5.31
C GLY A 67 18.82 9.83 -5.83
N ILE A 68 17.79 9.79 -4.98
CA ILE A 68 16.40 9.78 -5.45
C ILE A 68 16.09 11.11 -6.14
N GLN A 69 15.66 11.02 -7.41
CA GLN A 69 15.17 12.16 -8.16
C GLN A 69 13.71 12.43 -7.79
N MET A 70 13.50 13.48 -7.02
CA MET A 70 12.18 13.85 -6.49
C MET A 70 11.45 14.80 -7.45
N PRO A 71 10.22 14.49 -7.90
CA PRO A 71 9.50 15.30 -8.86
C PRO A 71 8.93 16.57 -8.22
N TYR A 72 8.55 17.54 -9.05
CA TYR A 72 7.77 18.69 -8.59
C TYR A 72 6.41 18.25 -8.01
N GLY A 73 6.03 18.86 -6.89
CA GLY A 73 4.74 18.66 -6.23
C GLY A 73 4.56 19.64 -5.07
N ASP A 74 3.39 19.57 -4.43
CA ASP A 74 3.01 20.49 -3.35
C ASP A 74 3.19 19.84 -1.95
N VAL A 75 2.81 18.56 -1.83
CA VAL A 75 2.80 17.80 -0.57
C VAL A 75 3.47 16.44 -0.79
N LEU A 76 4.45 16.09 0.06
CA LEU A 76 5.03 14.75 0.10
C LEU A 76 4.25 13.88 1.09
N LEU A 77 3.92 12.66 0.69
CA LEU A 77 3.39 11.61 1.54
C LEU A 77 4.40 10.45 1.59
N HIS A 78 4.82 10.05 2.78
CA HIS A 78 5.71 8.89 3.00
C HIS A 78 5.00 7.80 3.82
N MET A 79 4.87 6.60 3.27
CA MET A 79 3.99 5.55 3.81
C MET A 79 4.74 4.51 4.66
N GLY A 80 5.73 4.95 5.43
CA GLY A 80 6.50 4.09 6.33
C GLY A 80 7.71 3.41 5.71
N ASP A 81 8.44 2.67 6.55
CA ASP A 81 9.71 2.01 6.24
C ASP A 81 10.74 2.99 5.69
N PHE A 82 10.87 4.13 6.38
CA PHE A 82 11.87 5.12 6.02
C PHE A 82 13.27 4.80 6.56
N THR A 83 13.36 3.90 7.55
CA THR A 83 14.59 3.37 8.14
C THR A 83 14.73 1.86 7.91
N GLU A 84 15.88 1.26 8.26
CA GLU A 84 16.05 -0.19 8.27
C GLU A 84 15.66 -0.80 9.63
N LEU A 85 15.87 -0.10 10.75
CA LEU A 85 15.60 -0.62 12.09
C LEU A 85 15.02 0.41 13.08
N GLY A 86 14.72 1.62 12.61
CA GLY A 86 14.26 2.72 13.47
C GLY A 86 15.36 3.34 14.32
N LEU A 87 16.65 3.16 13.99
CA LEU A 87 17.71 3.73 14.83
C LEU A 87 17.63 5.27 14.81
N PRO A 88 17.84 5.98 15.94
CA PRO A 88 17.78 7.45 15.98
C PRO A 88 18.65 8.14 14.92
N SER A 89 19.81 7.56 14.59
CA SER A 89 20.70 8.05 13.53
C SER A 89 20.08 7.95 12.13
N GLU A 90 19.33 6.89 11.84
CA GLU A 90 18.59 6.71 10.59
C GLU A 90 17.43 7.69 10.48
N VAL A 91 16.70 7.88 11.58
CA VAL A 91 15.60 8.85 11.66
C VAL A 91 16.13 10.27 11.42
N LYS A 92 17.28 10.62 12.02
CA LYS A 92 17.93 11.90 11.77
C LYS A 92 18.35 12.03 10.30
N LYS A 93 18.99 11.02 9.71
CA LYS A 93 19.38 11.03 8.29
C LYS A 93 18.17 11.27 7.38
N PHE A 94 17.07 10.56 7.65
CA PHE A 94 15.82 10.71 6.91
C PHE A 94 15.23 12.13 7.08
N ASN A 95 15.23 12.66 8.31
CA ASN A 95 14.77 14.03 8.58
C ASN A 95 15.63 15.09 7.88
N ASP A 96 16.95 14.92 7.84
CA ASP A 96 17.87 15.80 7.12
C ASP A 96 17.55 15.78 5.60
N TRP A 97 17.30 14.60 5.03
CA TRP A 97 16.85 14.46 3.64
C TRP A 97 15.52 15.19 3.38
N LEU A 98 14.52 15.00 4.25
CA LEU A 98 13.23 15.69 4.16
C LEU A 98 13.38 17.22 4.17
N GLY A 99 14.29 17.74 5.00
CA GLY A 99 14.60 19.16 5.10
C GLY A 99 15.18 19.75 3.81
N GLY A 100 15.86 18.94 3.01
CA GLY A 100 16.39 19.34 1.70
C GLY A 100 15.35 19.37 0.56
N LEU A 101 14.13 18.87 0.79
CA LEU A 101 13.11 18.77 -0.26
C LEU A 101 12.24 20.05 -0.35
N PRO A 102 11.86 20.47 -1.56
CA PRO A 102 11.18 21.76 -1.79
C PRO A 102 9.68 21.75 -1.45
N TYR A 103 9.12 20.62 -1.00
CA TYR A 103 7.69 20.51 -0.71
C TYR A 103 7.30 21.38 0.48
N GLU A 104 6.16 22.06 0.39
CA GLU A 104 5.66 22.91 1.48
C GLU A 104 5.31 22.07 2.72
N PHE A 105 4.68 20.92 2.48
CA PHE A 105 4.31 19.97 3.53
C PHE A 105 4.87 18.58 3.23
N LYS A 106 5.31 17.90 4.28
CA LYS A 106 5.71 16.49 4.25
C LYS A 106 4.94 15.77 5.33
N VAL A 107 4.24 14.69 4.99
CA VAL A 107 3.47 13.87 5.92
C VAL A 107 4.05 12.47 5.93
N VAL A 108 4.32 11.94 7.11
CA VAL A 108 5.01 10.66 7.29
C VAL A 108 4.23 9.79 8.27
N ILE A 109 4.09 8.50 7.95
CA ILE A 109 3.74 7.45 8.92
C ILE A 109 4.94 6.52 9.09
N ALA A 110 4.97 5.75 10.17
CA ALA A 110 5.91 4.63 10.34
C ALA A 110 5.45 3.39 9.55
N GLY A 111 6.38 2.46 9.35
CA GLY A 111 6.15 1.10 8.86
C GLY A 111 6.76 0.07 9.80
N ASN A 112 6.86 -1.19 9.37
CA ASN A 112 7.33 -2.26 10.23
C ASN A 112 8.84 -2.20 10.56
N HIS A 113 9.64 -1.41 9.84
CA HIS A 113 11.06 -1.21 10.11
C HIS A 113 11.34 -0.13 11.17
N GLU A 114 10.38 0.73 11.49
CA GLU A 114 10.51 1.73 12.56
C GLU A 114 10.33 1.11 13.95
N LEU A 115 11.17 0.13 14.31
CA LEU A 115 11.02 -0.68 15.53
C LEU A 115 10.96 0.16 16.81
N THR A 116 11.76 1.22 16.89
CA THR A 116 11.83 2.13 18.04
C THR A 116 10.59 3.00 18.23
N PHE A 117 9.72 3.11 17.21
CA PHE A 117 8.46 3.85 17.30
C PHE A 117 7.35 2.97 17.93
N ASP A 118 7.50 1.65 17.87
CA ASP A 118 6.59 0.70 18.50
C ASP A 118 7.04 0.39 19.92
N LYS A 119 6.45 1.09 20.89
CA LYS A 119 6.78 0.95 22.31
C LYS A 119 6.48 -0.45 22.85
N ASP A 120 5.41 -1.08 22.36
CA ASP A 120 5.03 -2.43 22.79
C ASP A 120 6.05 -3.44 22.26
N PHE A 121 6.47 -3.30 21.00
CA PHE A 121 7.55 -4.10 20.42
C PHE A 121 8.86 -3.94 21.20
N MET A 122 9.28 -2.71 21.50
CA MET A 122 10.51 -2.45 22.25
C MET A 122 10.46 -3.05 23.66
N ALA A 123 9.32 -2.92 24.35
CA ALA A 123 9.13 -3.50 25.68
C ALA A 123 9.22 -5.04 25.68
N GLU A 124 8.74 -5.70 24.63
CA GLU A 124 8.82 -7.15 24.47
C GLU A 124 10.19 -7.62 24.00
N LEU A 125 10.87 -6.86 23.12
CA LEU A 125 12.21 -7.17 22.63
C LEU A 125 13.21 -7.26 23.79
N VAL A 126 13.11 -6.37 24.77
CA VAL A 126 13.99 -6.35 25.96
C VAL A 126 13.79 -7.58 26.86
N LYS A 127 12.62 -8.21 26.83
CA LYS A 127 12.30 -9.41 27.63
C LYS A 127 12.70 -10.72 26.93
N GLN A 128 12.92 -10.69 25.63
CA GLN A 128 13.12 -11.87 24.78
C GLN A 128 14.59 -11.99 24.31
N ASP A 129 14.89 -12.98 23.45
CA ASP A 129 16.24 -13.25 22.95
C ASP A 129 16.85 -12.03 22.24
N TYR A 130 17.71 -11.33 22.98
CA TYR A 130 18.43 -10.10 22.66
C TYR A 130 19.12 -10.08 21.28
N TYR A 131 19.42 -11.26 20.73
CA TYR A 131 20.30 -11.45 19.57
C TYR A 131 19.65 -11.24 18.21
N ARG A 132 18.31 -11.16 18.10
CA ARG A 132 17.65 -11.00 16.80
C ARG A 132 17.89 -9.63 16.16
N PHE A 133 17.87 -8.57 16.96
CA PHE A 133 18.10 -7.19 16.52
C PHE A 133 19.18 -6.52 17.38
N PRO A 134 20.45 -6.97 17.28
CA PRO A 134 21.49 -6.60 18.25
C PRO A 134 21.78 -5.10 18.31
N SER A 135 21.55 -4.34 17.24
CA SER A 135 21.71 -2.89 17.24
C SER A 135 20.58 -2.17 17.98
N VAL A 136 19.35 -2.68 17.87
CA VAL A 136 18.17 -2.11 18.54
C VAL A 136 18.15 -2.50 20.02
N SER A 137 18.48 -3.74 20.34
CA SER A 137 18.54 -4.23 21.73
C SER A 137 19.59 -3.51 22.59
N LYS A 138 20.56 -2.83 21.98
CA LYS A 138 21.58 -2.02 22.66
C LYS A 138 21.11 -0.63 23.05
N LEU A 139 19.98 -0.17 22.50
CA LEU A 139 19.43 1.13 22.83
C LEU A 139 18.91 1.12 24.26
N LYS A 140 19.17 2.20 24.99
CA LYS A 140 18.55 2.46 26.28
C LYS A 140 17.21 3.17 26.07
N PRO A 141 16.25 3.09 27.02
CA PRO A 141 14.97 3.79 26.91
C PRO A 141 15.11 5.27 26.52
N GLU A 142 16.06 5.97 27.13
CA GLU A 142 16.33 7.38 26.81
C GLU A 142 16.74 7.65 25.35
N ASP A 143 17.26 6.65 24.63
CA ASP A 143 17.67 6.78 23.24
C ASP A 143 16.47 6.78 22.28
N PHE A 144 15.32 6.21 22.67
CA PHE A 144 14.16 6.03 21.79
C PHE A 144 12.82 6.55 22.33
N ASP A 145 12.74 6.94 23.61
CA ASP A 145 11.49 7.42 24.25
C ASP A 145 10.77 8.54 23.47
N ASN A 146 11.55 9.37 22.76
CA ASN A 146 11.05 10.47 21.94
C ASN A 146 11.60 10.46 20.50
N VAL A 147 11.87 9.28 19.94
CA VAL A 147 12.47 9.15 18.59
C VAL A 147 11.68 9.89 17.51
N GLN A 148 10.34 9.92 17.61
CA GLN A 148 9.47 10.65 16.70
C GLN A 148 9.75 12.16 16.66
N SER A 149 10.26 12.76 17.76
CA SER A 149 10.58 14.20 17.80
C SER A 149 11.75 14.60 16.92
N LEU A 150 12.57 13.63 16.49
CA LEU A 150 13.65 13.85 15.53
C LEU A 150 13.13 14.22 14.14
N LEU A 151 11.86 13.92 13.84
CA LEU A 151 11.20 14.25 12.57
C LEU A 151 10.68 15.69 12.55
N THR A 152 11.59 16.67 12.63
CA THR A 152 11.26 18.10 12.68
C THR A 152 10.80 18.69 11.34
N ASN A 153 11.11 18.04 10.22
CA ASN A 153 10.84 18.53 8.86
C ASN A 153 9.56 17.93 8.25
N CYS A 154 8.73 17.25 9.05
CA CYS A 154 7.44 16.72 8.59
C CYS A 154 6.38 16.73 9.69
N VAL A 155 5.14 16.46 9.27
CA VAL A 155 4.06 16.08 10.17
C VAL A 155 4.06 14.56 10.26
N TYR A 156 4.45 14.02 11.41
CA TYR A 156 4.35 12.60 11.69
C TYR A 156 2.92 12.24 12.15
N LEU A 157 2.32 11.23 11.53
CA LEU A 157 1.01 10.71 11.90
C LEU A 157 1.13 9.27 12.41
N GLN A 158 0.45 8.99 13.51
CA GLN A 158 0.26 7.65 14.05
C GLN A 158 -1.11 7.60 14.71
N ASP A 159 -2.04 6.88 14.10
CA ASP A 159 -3.44 6.79 14.51
C ASP A 159 -4.09 8.19 14.70
N SER A 160 -3.79 9.12 13.80
CA SER A 160 -4.16 10.54 13.89
C SER A 160 -4.35 11.18 12.51
N ASP A 161 -5.06 12.31 12.47
CA ASP A 161 -5.24 13.12 11.25
C ASP A 161 -4.67 14.54 11.35
N VAL A 162 -4.42 15.11 10.16
CA VAL A 162 -4.06 16.52 9.96
C VAL A 162 -4.84 17.07 8.77
N THR A 163 -5.15 18.37 8.81
CA THR A 163 -5.74 19.07 7.66
C THR A 163 -4.69 19.93 6.97
N ILE A 164 -4.37 19.64 5.70
CA ILE A 164 -3.36 20.35 4.92
C ILE A 164 -3.99 20.82 3.62
N LYS A 165 -3.95 22.13 3.36
CA LYS A 165 -4.52 22.76 2.15
C LYS A 165 -5.99 22.37 1.90
N GLY A 166 -6.75 22.17 2.98
CA GLY A 166 -8.16 21.75 2.95
C GLY A 166 -8.41 20.25 2.87
N PHE A 167 -7.38 19.42 2.68
CA PHE A 167 -7.52 17.96 2.66
C PHE A 167 -7.35 17.40 4.07
N ARG A 168 -8.29 16.55 4.49
CA ARG A 168 -8.14 15.76 5.72
C ARG A 168 -7.36 14.48 5.46
N ILE A 169 -6.21 14.34 6.10
CA ILE A 169 -5.26 13.24 5.90
C ILE A 169 -5.15 12.47 7.21
N TYR A 170 -5.52 11.19 7.21
CA TYR A 170 -5.35 10.29 8.36
C TYR A 170 -4.22 9.29 8.09
N GLY A 171 -3.36 9.05 9.07
CA GLY A 171 -2.22 8.15 8.96
C GLY A 171 -2.14 7.14 10.10
N THR A 172 -1.84 5.89 9.77
CA THR A 172 -1.59 4.84 10.76
C THR A 172 -0.52 3.85 10.25
N PRO A 173 0.43 3.43 11.11
CA PRO A 173 1.50 2.52 10.73
C PRO A 173 1.05 1.05 10.67
N CYS A 174 -0.18 0.75 11.12
CA CYS A 174 -0.65 -0.62 11.26
C CYS A 174 -0.62 -1.38 9.93
N LEU A 175 -0.17 -2.63 9.99
CA LEU A 175 -0.19 -3.58 8.90
C LEU A 175 -0.65 -4.95 9.40
N SER A 176 -1.26 -5.72 8.51
CA SER A 176 -1.62 -7.10 8.83
C SER A 176 -0.39 -7.99 8.81
N CYS A 177 -0.24 -8.85 9.83
CA CYS A 177 0.82 -9.84 9.85
C CYS A 177 0.90 -10.62 8.53
N TYR A 178 2.10 -10.67 7.97
CA TYR A 178 2.44 -11.51 6.83
C TYR A 178 2.74 -12.93 7.32
N LEU A 179 1.82 -13.86 7.11
CA LEU A 179 2.05 -15.27 7.41
C LEU A 179 2.68 -15.93 6.18
N ARG A 180 3.96 -16.31 6.27
CA ARG A 180 4.57 -17.20 5.28
C ARG A 180 3.79 -18.51 5.23
N ALA A 181 3.37 -18.91 4.03
CA ALA A 181 2.78 -20.22 3.77
C ALA A 181 3.73 -21.33 4.27
N GLY A 182 3.27 -22.13 5.25
CA GLY A 182 4.07 -23.15 5.94
C GLY A 182 3.88 -23.16 7.46
N HIS A 183 3.32 -22.09 8.04
CA HIS A 183 2.92 -22.06 9.45
C HIS A 183 1.51 -22.64 9.61
N CYS A 184 1.38 -23.61 10.51
CA CYS A 184 0.15 -24.37 10.73
C CYS A 184 -1.04 -23.44 11.04
N ALA A 185 -2.06 -23.46 10.18
CA ALA A 185 -3.33 -22.72 10.38
C ALA A 185 -3.99 -23.07 11.73
N ALA A 186 -3.72 -24.25 12.28
CA ALA A 186 -4.25 -24.69 13.56
C ALA A 186 -3.53 -24.08 14.79
N CYS A 187 -2.39 -23.39 14.61
CA CYS A 187 -1.74 -22.58 15.63
C CYS A 187 -2.31 -21.15 15.66
N ALA A 188 -2.78 -20.66 14.51
CA ALA A 188 -3.42 -19.35 14.38
C ALA A 188 -4.87 -19.34 14.89
N SER A 189 -5.59 -20.47 14.81
CA SER A 189 -7.00 -20.57 15.21
C SER A 189 -7.24 -21.02 16.67
N ARG A 190 -6.21 -21.43 17.41
CA ARG A 190 -6.33 -21.98 18.79
C ARG A 190 -5.87 -21.01 19.88
N GLN A 191 -6.17 -19.72 19.72
CA GLN A 191 -5.71 -18.63 20.58
C GLN A 191 -6.61 -18.30 21.79
N ALA A 192 -7.61 -19.13 22.13
CA ALA A 192 -8.49 -18.84 23.25
C ALA A 192 -8.09 -19.50 24.59
N ASP A 193 -7.72 -20.79 24.68
CA ASP A 193 -7.72 -21.45 26.01
C ASP A 193 -6.77 -22.66 26.21
N ILE A 194 -5.49 -22.62 25.79
CA ILE A 194 -4.55 -23.71 26.14
C ILE A 194 -3.22 -23.18 26.69
N PRO A 195 -2.75 -23.64 27.87
CA PRO A 195 -1.44 -23.28 28.39
C PRO A 195 -0.31 -23.75 27.47
N ALA A 196 0.76 -22.95 27.40
CA ALA A 196 1.87 -22.97 26.44
C ALA A 196 2.70 -24.27 26.33
N GLN A 197 2.29 -25.38 26.95
CA GLN A 197 3.02 -26.65 27.00
C GLN A 197 2.51 -27.74 26.03
N ALA A 198 1.39 -27.52 25.32
CA ALA A 198 0.74 -28.57 24.53
C ALA A 198 1.09 -28.62 23.04
N CYS A 199 1.94 -27.72 22.52
CA CYS A 199 2.30 -27.72 21.09
C CYS A 199 3.66 -28.42 20.88
N SER A 200 3.67 -29.52 20.13
CA SER A 200 4.86 -30.33 19.82
C SER A 200 5.76 -29.75 18.71
N CYS A 201 5.57 -28.47 18.34
CA CYS A 201 6.47 -27.76 17.44
C CYS A 201 7.76 -27.37 18.19
N SER A 202 8.92 -27.49 17.53
CA SER A 202 10.27 -27.42 18.13
C SER A 202 10.48 -26.31 19.18
N PRO A 203 11.33 -26.53 20.21
CA PRO A 203 11.53 -25.59 21.33
C PRO A 203 12.08 -24.20 20.97
N ALA A 204 12.51 -23.99 19.72
CA ALA A 204 13.00 -22.71 19.19
C ALA A 204 11.88 -21.72 18.80
N PHE A 205 10.61 -22.10 18.92
CA PHE A 205 9.44 -21.31 18.48
C PHE A 205 8.61 -20.74 19.65
N ARG A 206 9.27 -20.24 20.70
CA ARG A 206 8.58 -19.67 21.88
C ARG A 206 8.38 -18.15 21.82
N THR A 207 7.80 -17.64 20.73
CA THR A 207 7.24 -16.27 20.70
C THR A 207 5.98 -16.25 19.82
N PRO A 208 4.82 -15.77 20.31
CA PRO A 208 3.56 -15.86 19.56
C PRO A 208 3.38 -14.82 18.43
N TRP A 209 4.33 -13.93 18.17
CA TRP A 209 4.15 -12.83 17.20
C TRP A 209 4.94 -13.04 15.91
N PHE A 210 4.23 -13.51 14.87
CA PHE A 210 4.78 -13.93 13.59
C PHE A 210 5.28 -12.75 12.72
N ASN A 211 6.42 -13.00 12.06
CA ASN A 211 7.37 -12.11 11.37
C ASN A 211 8.22 -11.15 12.23
N GLY A 212 7.83 -10.81 13.46
CA GLY A 212 8.73 -10.19 14.45
C GLY A 212 9.29 -8.81 14.07
N TRP A 213 8.51 -8.01 13.35
CA TRP A 213 8.78 -6.60 13.05
C TRP A 213 7.70 -5.71 13.67
N GLY A 214 7.95 -4.41 13.82
CA GLY A 214 7.06 -3.47 14.51
C GLY A 214 5.69 -3.32 13.84
N PHE A 215 4.71 -2.81 14.59
CA PHE A 215 3.36 -2.45 14.15
C PHE A 215 2.51 -3.56 13.50
N ASN A 216 2.95 -4.81 13.61
CA ASN A 216 2.19 -5.97 13.17
C ASN A 216 1.11 -6.32 14.19
N LEU A 217 -0.14 -6.38 13.74
CA LEU A 217 -1.27 -6.84 14.54
C LEU A 217 -1.93 -8.07 13.92
N PRO A 218 -2.48 -8.98 14.76
CA PRO A 218 -3.25 -10.12 14.28
C PRO A 218 -4.40 -9.69 13.36
N ARG A 219 -4.66 -10.51 12.34
CA ARG A 219 -5.83 -10.33 11.46
C ARG A 219 -7.12 -10.46 12.27
N GLY A 220 -8.19 -9.82 11.80
CA GLY A 220 -9.48 -9.81 12.47
C GLY A 220 -9.62 -8.63 13.41
N GLN A 221 -10.04 -8.89 14.65
CA GLN A 221 -10.51 -7.83 15.55
C GLN A 221 -9.40 -6.82 15.91
N SER A 222 -8.16 -7.26 16.17
CA SER A 222 -7.07 -6.35 16.54
C SER A 222 -6.80 -5.28 15.48
N LEU A 223 -6.83 -5.65 14.20
CA LEU A 223 -6.73 -4.70 13.10
C LEU A 223 -8.01 -3.89 12.92
N LEU A 224 -9.19 -4.52 13.04
CA LEU A 224 -10.46 -3.81 12.94
C LEU A 224 -10.58 -2.69 13.97
N ASP A 225 -10.12 -2.90 15.20
CA ASP A 225 -10.11 -1.89 16.25
C ASP A 225 -9.30 -0.66 15.84
N LYS A 226 -8.15 -0.85 15.16
CA LYS A 226 -7.37 0.24 14.58
C LYS A 226 -8.10 0.91 13.42
N TRP A 227 -8.69 0.13 12.52
CA TRP A 227 -9.44 0.69 11.39
C TRP A 227 -10.70 1.45 11.82
N ASN A 228 -11.27 1.12 12.97
CA ASN A 228 -12.41 1.83 13.55
C ASN A 228 -12.05 3.25 14.04
N LEU A 229 -10.77 3.52 14.32
CA LEU A 229 -10.30 4.86 14.67
C LEU A 229 -10.31 5.82 13.47
N VAL A 230 -10.27 5.30 12.24
CA VAL A 230 -10.26 6.13 11.02
C VAL A 230 -11.59 6.89 10.91
N PRO A 231 -11.57 8.23 10.98
CA PRO A 231 -12.80 9.02 10.94
C PRO A 231 -13.41 9.01 9.54
N GLU A 232 -14.73 9.16 9.48
CA GLU A 232 -15.42 9.41 8.22
C GLU A 232 -15.10 10.82 7.68
N GLY A 233 -15.21 11.00 6.36
CA GLY A 233 -14.97 12.29 5.72
C GLY A 233 -13.49 12.69 5.58
N ILE A 234 -12.56 11.74 5.69
CA ILE A 234 -11.17 11.97 5.30
C ILE A 234 -11.02 11.90 3.78
N ASP A 235 -10.15 12.73 3.21
CA ASP A 235 -9.85 12.71 1.79
C ASP A 235 -8.76 11.69 1.46
N ILE A 236 -7.77 11.58 2.34
CA ILE A 236 -6.56 10.77 2.13
C ILE A 236 -6.33 9.86 3.34
N LEU A 237 -6.20 8.56 3.08
CA LEU A 237 -5.80 7.56 4.05
C LEU A 237 -4.37 7.10 3.74
N MET A 238 -3.51 7.14 4.74
CA MET A 238 -2.16 6.58 4.70
C MET A 238 -2.09 5.37 5.63
N THR A 239 -1.76 4.20 5.07
CA THR A 239 -1.42 2.99 5.84
C THR A 239 -0.10 2.43 5.35
N HIS A 240 0.65 1.73 6.18
CA HIS A 240 1.87 1.10 5.69
C HIS A 240 1.56 -0.10 4.77
N GLY A 241 0.68 -1.00 5.21
CA GLY A 241 0.27 -2.16 4.43
C GLY A 241 -0.94 -1.93 3.50
N PRO A 242 -1.14 -2.77 2.47
CA PRO A 242 -2.24 -2.64 1.51
C PRO A 242 -3.58 -3.19 2.05
N PRO A 243 -4.72 -2.72 1.52
CA PRO A 243 -6.00 -3.40 1.67
C PRO A 243 -6.04 -4.66 0.78
N LEU A 244 -6.90 -5.62 1.13
CA LEU A 244 -7.10 -6.83 0.34
C LEU A 244 -7.38 -6.51 -1.15
N GLY A 245 -6.68 -7.20 -2.06
CA GLY A 245 -6.96 -7.19 -3.50
C GLY A 245 -6.37 -6.02 -4.30
N PHE A 246 -5.91 -4.95 -3.63
CA PHE A 246 -5.27 -3.82 -4.29
C PHE A 246 -3.76 -3.83 -4.02
N ARG A 247 -2.99 -4.21 -5.04
CA ARG A 247 -1.52 -4.22 -5.02
C ARG A 247 -0.90 -5.04 -3.89
N ASP A 248 -1.57 -6.11 -3.47
CA ASP A 248 -1.23 -6.95 -2.31
C ASP A 248 -0.87 -8.41 -2.66
N TRP A 249 -0.58 -8.69 -3.94
CA TRP A 249 -0.16 -10.02 -4.39
C TRP A 249 1.34 -10.18 -4.20
N VAL A 250 1.75 -11.26 -3.52
CA VAL A 250 3.17 -11.65 -3.41
C VAL A 250 3.46 -12.84 -4.30
N PRO A 251 4.14 -12.67 -5.44
CA PRO A 251 4.39 -13.73 -6.41
C PRO A 251 5.16 -14.92 -5.84
N LYS A 252 6.13 -14.68 -4.95
CA LYS A 252 6.98 -15.73 -4.37
C LYS A 252 6.17 -16.73 -3.53
N GLU A 253 5.07 -16.28 -2.95
CA GLU A 253 4.24 -17.09 -2.05
C GLU A 253 2.88 -17.44 -2.66
N LEU A 254 2.61 -16.95 -3.87
CA LEU A 254 1.36 -17.17 -4.60
C LEU A 254 0.11 -16.85 -3.74
N GLN A 255 0.19 -15.78 -2.95
CA GLN A 255 -0.88 -15.38 -2.04
C GLN A 255 -1.12 -13.87 -2.01
N ARG A 256 -2.35 -13.52 -1.62
CA ARG A 256 -2.76 -12.17 -1.25
C ARG A 256 -2.47 -11.95 0.22
N VAL A 257 -2.02 -10.76 0.58
CA VAL A 257 -1.65 -10.45 1.98
C VAL A 257 -2.26 -9.16 2.52
N GLY A 258 -3.06 -8.46 1.73
CA GLY A 258 -3.74 -7.26 2.19
C GLY A 258 -4.74 -7.54 3.32
N CYS A 259 -5.07 -6.51 4.08
CA CYS A 259 -6.03 -6.62 5.19
C CYS A 259 -7.48 -6.60 4.68
N VAL A 260 -8.28 -7.59 5.09
CA VAL A 260 -9.69 -7.72 4.69
C VAL A 260 -10.55 -6.65 5.36
N GLU A 261 -10.34 -6.43 6.66
CA GLU A 261 -11.04 -5.40 7.43
C GLU A 261 -10.73 -3.98 6.92
N LEU A 262 -9.49 -3.74 6.49
CA LEU A 262 -9.09 -2.46 5.88
C LEU A 262 -9.84 -2.24 4.56
N LEU A 263 -9.89 -3.25 3.68
CA LEU A 263 -10.66 -3.17 2.44
C LEU A 263 -12.15 -2.86 2.72
N ASN A 264 -12.76 -3.58 3.66
CA ASN A 264 -14.15 -3.36 4.04
C ASN A 264 -14.36 -1.94 4.60
N THR A 265 -13.44 -1.45 5.43
CA THR A 265 -13.48 -0.10 6.00
C THR A 265 -13.36 0.98 4.93
N VAL A 266 -12.35 0.88 4.06
CA VAL A 266 -12.09 1.83 2.97
C VAL A 266 -13.25 1.86 1.99
N GLN A 267 -13.79 0.70 1.62
CA GLN A 267 -14.82 0.64 0.58
C GLN A 267 -16.22 0.99 1.08
N LYS A 268 -16.59 0.55 2.29
CA LYS A 268 -17.97 0.61 2.79
C LYS A 268 -18.22 1.77 3.76
N ARG A 269 -17.22 2.17 4.56
CA ARG A 269 -17.38 3.17 5.64
C ARG A 269 -16.70 4.50 5.34
N VAL A 270 -15.37 4.50 5.17
CA VAL A 270 -14.57 5.73 5.15
C VAL A 270 -14.55 6.39 3.77
N ARG A 271 -14.39 5.59 2.70
CA ARG A 271 -14.42 6.02 1.29
C ARG A 271 -13.50 7.21 0.96
N PRO A 272 -12.20 7.18 1.33
CA PRO A 272 -11.26 8.25 0.98
C PRO A 272 -11.07 8.34 -0.54
N LYS A 273 -10.76 9.54 -1.05
CA LYS A 273 -10.42 9.73 -2.48
C LYS A 273 -9.11 9.02 -2.85
N LEU A 274 -8.15 9.04 -1.92
CA LEU A 274 -6.86 8.38 -2.04
C LEU A 274 -6.61 7.49 -0.83
N HIS A 275 -6.31 6.22 -1.06
CA HIS A 275 -5.67 5.33 -0.10
C HIS A 275 -4.28 5.00 -0.61
N ALA A 276 -3.26 5.42 0.13
CA ALA A 276 -1.88 5.29 -0.29
C ALA A 276 -1.06 4.52 0.75
N PHE A 277 -0.25 3.57 0.27
CA PHE A 277 0.42 2.56 1.09
C PHE A 277 1.68 2.01 0.43
N GLY A 278 2.43 1.18 1.15
CA GLY A 278 3.69 0.55 0.74
C GLY A 278 3.79 -0.91 1.20
N GLY A 279 4.97 -1.31 1.70
CA GLY A 279 5.25 -2.61 2.35
C GLY A 279 5.38 -3.79 1.38
N ILE A 280 4.41 -4.00 0.48
CA ILE A 280 4.44 -5.11 -0.49
C ILE A 280 5.14 -4.69 -1.78
N HIS A 281 6.46 -4.83 -1.82
CA HIS A 281 7.34 -4.30 -2.87
C HIS A 281 6.95 -4.72 -4.31
N GLU A 282 6.47 -5.94 -4.49
CA GLU A 282 6.00 -6.44 -5.79
C GLU A 282 4.75 -5.70 -6.31
N GLY A 283 4.07 -4.97 -5.42
CA GLY A 283 2.84 -4.24 -5.65
C GLY A 283 2.98 -2.84 -6.24
N TYR A 284 4.19 -2.28 -6.45
CA TYR A 284 4.35 -0.89 -6.94
C TYR A 284 3.39 -0.55 -8.10
N GLY A 285 2.60 0.53 -7.96
CA GLY A 285 1.65 0.95 -8.99
C GLY A 285 0.31 1.45 -8.46
N ILE A 286 -0.56 1.83 -9.40
CA ILE A 286 -1.83 2.50 -9.12
C ILE A 286 -3.00 1.63 -9.59
N MET A 287 -3.99 1.45 -8.73
CA MET A 287 -5.29 0.87 -9.08
C MET A 287 -6.41 1.81 -8.68
N THR A 288 -7.54 1.73 -9.37
CA THR A 288 -8.75 2.44 -8.97
C THR A 288 -9.88 1.45 -8.78
N ASP A 289 -10.78 1.78 -7.86
CA ASP A 289 -12.11 1.18 -7.81
C ASP A 289 -13.16 2.27 -8.04
N LYS A 290 -14.14 1.94 -8.89
CA LYS A 290 -15.25 2.84 -9.21
C LYS A 290 -16.57 2.15 -8.93
N ASN A 291 -17.30 2.73 -7.99
CA ASN A 291 -18.73 2.48 -7.84
C ASN A 291 -19.50 3.66 -8.44
N ASP A 292 -20.82 3.53 -8.62
CA ASP A 292 -21.66 4.51 -9.33
C ASP A 292 -21.57 5.95 -8.79
N VAL A 293 -21.13 6.11 -7.53
CA VAL A 293 -21.09 7.39 -6.82
C VAL A 293 -19.66 7.88 -6.56
N HIS A 294 -18.64 7.01 -6.47
CA HIS A 294 -17.28 7.40 -6.04
C HIS A 294 -16.21 6.63 -6.82
N GLN A 295 -15.13 7.33 -7.18
CA GLN A 295 -13.89 6.74 -7.65
C GLN A 295 -12.81 6.93 -6.59
N ARG A 296 -12.11 5.85 -6.20
CA ARG A 296 -10.95 5.94 -5.30
C ARG A 296 -9.69 5.44 -5.96
N ILE A 297 -8.58 5.94 -5.47
CA ILE A 297 -7.24 5.59 -5.94
C ILE A 297 -6.55 4.79 -4.83
N ASN A 298 -6.12 3.58 -5.17
CA ASN A 298 -5.28 2.74 -4.34
C ASN A 298 -3.86 2.82 -4.89
N LEU A 299 -3.00 3.50 -4.17
CA LEU A 299 -1.66 3.87 -4.61
C LEU A 299 -0.61 3.11 -3.81
N HIS A 300 0.05 2.16 -4.45
CA HIS A 300 1.20 1.48 -3.86
C HIS A 300 2.51 2.17 -4.27
N CYS A 301 3.19 2.73 -3.29
CA CYS A 301 4.45 3.43 -3.47
C CYS A 301 5.62 2.53 -3.07
N GLN A 302 6.71 2.57 -3.81
CA GLN A 302 7.92 1.85 -3.44
C GLN A 302 9.15 2.39 -4.18
N LEU A 303 10.28 2.45 -3.47
CA LEU A 303 11.62 2.45 -4.07
C LEU A 303 12.22 1.05 -3.97
N PRO A 304 12.93 0.57 -5.01
CA PRO A 304 13.42 -0.81 -5.01
C PRO A 304 14.48 -1.01 -3.91
N ALA A 305 14.11 -1.75 -2.86
CA ALA A 305 15.05 -2.33 -1.93
C ALA A 305 15.60 -3.63 -2.52
N HIS A 306 16.92 -3.71 -2.68
CA HIS A 306 17.69 -4.93 -2.95
C HIS A 306 17.32 -5.75 -4.19
N GLN A 307 17.80 -5.37 -5.39
CA GLN A 307 18.56 -6.23 -6.34
C GLN A 307 19.22 -5.37 -7.44
N PRO A 308 20.55 -5.42 -7.65
CA PRO A 308 21.16 -4.84 -8.86
C PRO A 308 20.79 -5.68 -10.11
N PRO A 309 20.66 -5.09 -11.31
CA PRO A 309 20.87 -3.69 -11.68
C PRO A 309 19.55 -3.02 -12.05
N TYR A 310 18.74 -2.57 -11.08
CA TYR A 310 17.46 -1.92 -11.44
C TYR A 310 17.36 -0.49 -10.93
N ARG A 311 16.98 0.37 -11.90
CA ARG A 311 16.72 1.80 -11.84
C ARG A 311 15.88 2.16 -10.60
N VAL A 312 16.29 3.22 -9.91
CA VAL A 312 15.44 3.92 -8.92
C VAL A 312 14.07 4.11 -9.53
N ARG A 313 13.02 3.54 -8.91
CA ARG A 313 11.66 3.76 -9.40
C ARG A 313 11.24 5.20 -9.08
N PRO A 314 10.73 5.95 -10.06
CA PRO A 314 10.31 7.31 -9.84
C PRO A 314 9.22 7.37 -8.74
N ALA A 315 9.31 8.34 -7.83
CA ALA A 315 8.19 8.69 -6.95
C ALA A 315 6.92 8.93 -7.79
N GLN A 316 5.74 8.56 -7.28
CA GLN A 316 4.50 8.66 -8.04
C GLN A 316 3.80 10.00 -7.77
N PRO A 317 3.72 10.92 -8.75
CA PRO A 317 2.92 12.13 -8.61
C PRO A 317 1.44 11.82 -8.86
N LEU A 318 0.59 12.27 -7.94
CA LEU A 318 -0.85 12.22 -8.08
C LEU A 318 -1.45 13.61 -7.90
N GLN A 319 -2.54 13.92 -8.60
CA GLN A 319 -3.22 15.20 -8.49
C GLN A 319 -4.63 15.00 -7.95
N LEU A 320 -5.00 15.74 -6.92
CA LEU A 320 -6.36 15.73 -6.36
C LEU A 320 -6.95 17.14 -6.39
N LEU A 321 -8.22 17.23 -6.75
CA LEU A 321 -9.00 18.47 -6.70
C LEU A 321 -9.26 18.85 -5.24
N ARG A 322 -9.12 20.13 -4.90
CA ARG A 322 -9.43 20.63 -3.55
C ARG A 322 -10.91 20.41 -3.20
N PRO A 323 -11.24 20.07 -1.94
CA PRO A 323 -12.60 20.24 -1.45
C PRO A 323 -12.94 21.73 -1.48
N GLU A 324 -14.00 22.15 -2.17
CA GLU A 324 -14.39 23.56 -2.18
C GLU A 324 -14.89 23.98 -0.78
N ALA A 325 -14.40 25.12 -0.30
CA ALA A 325 -14.93 25.77 0.87
C ALA A 325 -16.16 26.60 0.46
N GLY A 326 -17.36 26.00 0.55
CA GLY A 326 -18.64 26.72 0.50
C GLY A 326 -19.02 27.31 -0.86
N GLY A 327 -19.54 26.47 -1.75
CA GLY A 327 -20.27 26.86 -2.96
C GLY A 327 -21.28 25.78 -3.30
N GLU A 328 -22.52 26.14 -3.64
CA GLU A 328 -23.68 25.25 -3.77
C GLU A 328 -23.40 23.97 -4.58
N GLU A 329 -23.69 22.81 -3.96
CA GLU A 329 -23.58 21.49 -4.58
C GLU A 329 -24.64 21.32 -5.69
N GLY A 330 -24.25 21.52 -6.93
CA GLY A 330 -25.00 21.08 -8.10
C GLY A 330 -24.80 19.57 -8.36
N PRO A 331 -25.83 18.83 -8.80
CA PRO A 331 -25.74 17.38 -8.96
C PRO A 331 -24.83 17.03 -10.15
N GLY A 332 -23.66 16.47 -9.84
CA GLY A 332 -22.80 15.78 -10.80
C GLY A 332 -21.53 16.53 -11.18
N GLN A 333 -20.51 16.51 -10.30
CA GLN A 333 -19.12 16.73 -10.74
C GLN A 333 -18.03 16.35 -9.72
N ASP A 334 -17.98 15.09 -9.26
CA ASP A 334 -16.72 14.49 -8.80
C ASP A 334 -15.84 14.18 -10.01
N LYS A 335 -15.28 15.20 -10.66
CA LYS A 335 -14.31 15.04 -11.74
C LYS A 335 -12.90 14.96 -11.14
N LEU A 336 -12.49 13.77 -10.73
CA LEU A 336 -11.07 13.42 -10.78
C LEU A 336 -10.68 13.33 -12.27
N LEU A 337 -9.87 14.27 -12.75
CA LEU A 337 -9.37 14.22 -14.13
C LEU A 337 -8.22 13.21 -14.23
N PHE A 338 -8.53 12.03 -14.76
CA PHE A 338 -7.54 11.19 -15.45
C PHE A 338 -7.57 11.53 -16.93
N PHE A 339 -6.46 12.00 -17.49
CA PHE A 339 -6.32 12.09 -18.95
C PHE A 339 -6.21 10.68 -19.52
N TYR A 340 -7.34 10.06 -19.81
CA TYR A 340 -7.42 8.85 -20.63
C TYR A 340 -7.42 9.27 -22.11
N LYS A 341 -6.25 9.29 -22.77
CA LYS A 341 -6.23 9.39 -24.24
C LYS A 341 -6.48 8.00 -24.83
N TYR A 342 -7.76 7.68 -25.00
CA TYR A 342 -8.22 6.52 -25.74
C TYR A 342 -7.88 6.70 -27.23
N ILE A 343 -6.71 6.25 -27.69
CA ILE A 343 -6.45 6.12 -29.14
C ILE A 343 -7.16 4.86 -29.62
N LYS A 344 -8.44 5.02 -29.97
CA LYS A 344 -9.17 4.03 -30.77
C LYS A 344 -8.59 4.08 -32.19
N LEU A 345 -7.58 3.26 -32.48
CA LEU A 345 -7.23 2.93 -33.86
C LEU A 345 -8.44 2.21 -34.47
N LYS A 346 -9.34 2.97 -35.10
CA LYS A 346 -10.30 2.40 -36.05
C LYS A 346 -9.48 1.71 -37.13
N LYS A 347 -9.37 0.38 -37.08
CA LYS A 347 -9.04 -0.43 -38.26
C LYS A 347 -10.11 -0.11 -39.31
N LYS A 348 -9.81 0.83 -40.21
CA LYS A 348 -10.53 0.95 -41.47
C LYS A 348 -10.25 -0.35 -42.22
N LYS A 349 -11.29 -1.17 -42.40
CA LYS A 349 -11.32 -2.18 -43.45
C LYS A 349 -10.98 -1.46 -44.76
N LYS A 350 -9.79 -1.69 -45.30
CA LYS A 350 -9.54 -1.58 -46.73
C LYS A 350 -9.09 -2.96 -47.19
N THR A 351 -10.01 -3.63 -47.85
CA THR A 351 -9.71 -4.75 -48.72
C THR A 351 -8.80 -4.21 -49.83
N LEU A 352 -7.58 -4.72 -49.89
CA LEU A 352 -6.77 -4.65 -51.10
C LEU A 352 -6.16 -6.04 -51.27
N SER A 353 -6.69 -6.77 -52.25
CA SER A 353 -6.02 -7.90 -52.89
C SER A 353 -4.75 -7.40 -53.57
N VAL A 354 -3.67 -8.20 -53.59
CA VAL A 354 -2.88 -8.57 -54.78
C VAL A 354 -1.68 -9.47 -54.39
N SER A 355 -1.61 -10.59 -55.13
CA SER A 355 -0.58 -11.60 -55.42
C SER A 355 0.76 -11.70 -54.66
N LEU A 356 1.08 -12.94 -54.25
CA LEU A 356 2.45 -13.47 -54.05
C LEU A 356 3.13 -13.77 -55.40
N PRO A 357 4.47 -13.67 -55.47
CA PRO A 357 5.25 -14.88 -55.79
C PRO A 357 6.62 -15.03 -55.07
N THR A 358 6.87 -16.27 -54.62
CA THR A 358 8.10 -17.12 -54.64
C THR A 358 9.46 -16.71 -54.02
N PHE A 359 9.79 -17.41 -52.92
CA PHE A 359 11.04 -18.14 -52.53
C PHE A 359 12.44 -17.49 -52.43
N GLY A 360 13.11 -17.72 -51.28
CA GLY A 360 14.59 -17.80 -51.10
C GLY A 360 15.08 -17.46 -49.67
N PRO A 361 16.11 -18.14 -49.08
CA PRO A 361 16.05 -18.58 -47.67
C PRO A 361 16.87 -17.78 -46.61
N LEU A 362 16.38 -17.89 -45.37
CA LEU A 362 17.04 -17.92 -44.04
C LEU A 362 18.29 -17.06 -43.75
N GLN A 363 18.15 -16.17 -42.76
CA GLN A 363 19.06 -16.14 -41.61
C GLN A 363 18.29 -15.79 -40.34
N ALA A 364 18.33 -16.71 -39.38
CA ALA A 364 17.70 -16.60 -38.08
C ALA A 364 18.53 -15.69 -37.17
N VAL A 365 17.86 -14.73 -36.52
CA VAL A 365 18.24 -14.24 -35.20
C VAL A 365 16.98 -14.31 -34.35
N VAL A 366 17.06 -15.11 -33.30
CA VAL A 366 15.96 -15.53 -32.44
C VAL A 366 15.60 -14.39 -31.48
N ASP A 367 14.42 -13.81 -31.68
CA ASP A 367 13.69 -13.07 -30.63
C ASP A 367 13.06 -14.10 -29.68
N ASN A 368 13.38 -14.02 -28.39
CA ASN A 368 12.72 -14.81 -27.33
C ASN A 368 11.67 -13.95 -26.62
N GLU A 369 10.49 -13.87 -27.23
CA GLU A 369 9.23 -13.39 -26.66
C GLU A 369 8.13 -14.39 -27.08
N GLU A 370 8.13 -15.61 -26.52
CA GLU A 370 6.91 -16.44 -26.44
C GLU A 370 7.16 -17.74 -25.63
N ILE A 371 6.83 -17.74 -24.34
CA ILE A 371 6.29 -18.94 -23.67
C ILE A 371 5.33 -18.44 -22.60
N TRP A 372 4.03 -18.35 -22.91
CA TRP A 372 2.92 -18.61 -21.98
C TRP A 372 1.60 -18.68 -22.77
N ARG A 373 1.34 -19.81 -23.41
CA ARG A 373 -0.02 -20.25 -23.78
C ARG A 373 -0.11 -21.76 -23.64
N HIS A 374 -0.85 -22.21 -22.63
CA HIS A 374 -1.96 -23.17 -22.77
C HIS A 374 -2.41 -23.65 -21.40
N ARG A 375 -3.62 -23.23 -21.02
CA ARG A 375 -4.74 -24.09 -20.57
C ARG A 375 -5.74 -23.18 -19.90
N LEU A 376 -6.83 -22.91 -20.60
CA LEU A 376 -8.19 -22.99 -20.09
C LEU A 376 -9.03 -22.83 -21.36
N GLY A 377 -9.58 -23.94 -21.85
CA GLY A 377 -10.65 -23.89 -22.82
C GLY A 377 -11.81 -23.10 -22.21
N TRP A 378 -12.69 -22.60 -23.08
CA TRP A 378 -14.14 -22.76 -23.06
C TRP A 378 -14.65 -21.99 -24.29
N GLU A 379 -15.49 -22.67 -25.08
CA GLU A 379 -16.03 -22.21 -26.35
C GLU A 379 -17.22 -21.27 -26.13
N PHE A 380 -17.35 -20.25 -26.99
CA PHE A 380 -18.55 -19.43 -27.10
C PHE A 380 -19.43 -19.99 -28.23
N VAL A 381 -20.72 -20.17 -27.95
CA VAL A 381 -21.79 -20.13 -28.98
C VAL A 381 -22.35 -18.73 -29.01
#